data_AF-A0A8T0RJW0-F1
#
_entry.id   AF-A0A8T0RJW0-F1
#
_cell.length_a   1.000
_cell.length_b   1.000
_cell.length_c   1.000
_cell.angle_alpha   90.00
_cell.angle_beta   90.00
_cell.angle_gamma   90.00
#
_symmetry.space_group_name_H-M   'P 1'
#
loop_
_entity.id
_entity.type
_entity.pdbx_description
1 polymer ?
#
loop_
_entity_poly.entity_id
_entity_poly.type
_entity_poly.pdbx_seq_one_letter_code
_entity_poly.pdbx_strand_id
1 'polypeptide(L)'
;MQYKEAQTMSGQVCLSAKQALKMASTVMDSACLNLGASNEISSDTIHGTLCAYVKILVDAADASYSKSVRKETVMAFLGALKGLASISHILLDTALEALSHTHPRAGMSEYAFNRDVKGMRDEFNQHMNDLEDGISNASSAEICKLVIPGILEAVETTGSFVGLMVDRRKRVLGKVHGEAVV
;
A
#
# COMPACT_ATOMS: atom_id res chain seq x y z
N MET A 1 23.23 -13.08 -19.48
CA MET A 1 22.55 -11.78 -19.33
C MET A 1 23.43 -10.72 -19.95
N GLN A 2 22.98 -10.02 -21.00
CA GLN A 2 23.78 -8.96 -21.61
C GLN A 2 23.77 -7.71 -20.70
N TYR A 3 24.89 -6.98 -20.61
CA TYR A 3 25.08 -5.85 -19.68
C TYR A 3 23.97 -4.79 -19.73
N LYS A 4 23.38 -4.54 -20.91
CA LYS A 4 22.26 -3.61 -21.10
C LYS A 4 20.95 -4.08 -20.45
N GLU A 5 20.64 -5.37 -20.51
CA GLU A 5 19.41 -5.92 -19.91
C GLU A 5 19.45 -5.81 -18.38
N ALA A 6 20.61 -6.06 -17.78
CA ALA A 6 20.81 -5.93 -16.33
C ALA A 6 20.63 -4.49 -15.82
N GLN A 7 21.07 -3.48 -16.58
CA GLN A 7 20.88 -2.07 -16.24
C GLN A 7 19.41 -1.66 -16.33
N THR A 8 18.71 -2.09 -17.37
CA THR A 8 17.27 -1.82 -17.54
C THR A 8 16.45 -2.41 -16.39
N MET A 9 16.71 -3.68 -16.04
CA MET A 9 16.02 -4.34 -14.93
C MET A 9 16.29 -3.65 -13.59
N SER A 10 17.54 -3.24 -13.36
CA SER A 10 17.92 -2.55 -12.12
C SER A 10 17.20 -1.20 -11.97
N GLY A 11 17.11 -0.45 -13.08
CA GLY A 11 16.39 0.82 -13.15
C GLY A 11 14.89 0.67 -12.87
N GLN A 12 14.26 -0.39 -13.37
CA GLN A 12 12.83 -0.65 -13.12
C GLN A 12 12.53 -0.90 -11.64
N VAL A 13 13.31 -1.73 -10.95
CA VAL A 13 13.12 -1.96 -9.51
C VAL A 13 13.30 -0.67 -8.71
N CYS A 14 14.26 0.17 -9.07
CA CYS A 14 14.48 1.46 -8.41
C CYS A 14 13.28 2.42 -8.61
N LEU A 15 12.73 2.47 -9.83
CA LEU A 15 11.52 3.25 -10.12
C LEU A 15 10.31 2.74 -9.34
N SER A 16 10.13 1.42 -9.27
CA SER A 16 9.09 0.77 -8.46
C SER A 16 9.23 1.08 -6.97
N ALA A 17 10.45 1.01 -6.43
CA ALA A 17 10.73 1.39 -5.04
C ALA A 17 10.39 2.86 -4.79
N LYS A 18 10.78 3.77 -5.69
CA LYS A 18 10.44 5.20 -5.59
C LYS A 18 8.92 5.43 -5.58
N GLN A 19 8.17 4.73 -6.43
CA GLN A 19 6.70 4.79 -6.43
C GLN A 19 6.13 4.30 -5.10
N ALA A 20 6.65 3.20 -4.57
CA ALA A 20 6.24 2.67 -3.27
C ALA A 20 6.56 3.60 -2.10
N LEU A 21 7.69 4.31 -2.13
CA LEU A 21 8.01 5.35 -1.16
C LEU A 21 7.01 6.52 -1.23
N LYS A 22 6.60 6.93 -2.44
CA LYS A 22 5.55 7.94 -2.61
C LYS A 22 4.20 7.48 -2.05
N MET A 23 3.86 6.20 -2.23
CA MET A 23 2.67 5.61 -1.60
C MET A 23 2.77 5.67 -0.07
N ALA A 24 3.91 5.26 0.51
CA ALA A 24 4.12 5.33 1.95
C ALA A 24 3.98 6.76 2.51
N SER A 25 4.55 7.76 1.81
CA SER A 25 4.35 9.17 2.17
C SER A 25 2.88 9.57 2.14
N THR A 26 2.14 9.16 1.11
CA THR A 26 0.71 9.49 0.95
C THR A 26 -0.12 8.86 2.07
N VAL A 27 0.21 7.64 2.48
CA VAL A 27 -0.42 6.96 3.62
C VAL A 27 -0.11 7.69 4.93
N MET A 28 1.15 8.14 5.12
CA MET A 28 1.54 8.91 6.30
C MET A 28 0.80 10.25 6.35
N ASP A 29 0.72 10.98 5.24
CA ASP A 29 -0.01 12.25 5.16
C ASP A 29 -1.48 12.04 5.52
N SER A 30 -2.09 10.95 5.05
CA SER A 30 -3.47 10.56 5.38
C SER A 30 -3.65 10.20 6.86
N ALA A 31 -2.67 9.54 7.47
CA ALA A 31 -2.66 9.21 8.89
C ALA A 31 -2.51 10.44 9.79
N CYS A 32 -1.80 11.47 9.34
CA CYS A 32 -1.68 12.74 10.06
C CYS A 32 -2.97 13.57 10.05
N LEU A 33 -3.93 13.24 9.18
CA LEU A 33 -5.26 13.85 9.21
C LEU A 33 -6.03 13.25 10.40
N ASN A 34 -6.04 14.00 11.49
CA ASN A 34 -6.62 13.65 12.79
C ASN A 34 -8.15 13.53 12.71
N LEU A 35 -8.76 12.43 13.18
CA LEU A 35 -10.22 12.29 13.36
C LEU A 35 -10.69 12.89 14.69
N GLY A 36 -9.78 13.18 15.63
CA GLY A 36 -10.11 13.58 17.00
C GLY A 36 -10.80 12.46 17.80
N ALA A 37 -10.77 11.22 17.30
CA ALA A 37 -11.44 10.07 17.88
C ALA A 37 -10.50 9.25 18.77
N SER A 38 -10.98 8.79 19.93
CA SER A 38 -10.17 8.08 20.92
C SER A 38 -9.74 6.66 20.53
N ASN A 39 -10.30 6.11 19.43
CA ASN A 39 -10.04 4.77 18.93
C ASN A 39 -9.05 4.73 17.75
N GLU A 40 -8.43 5.86 17.38
CA GLU A 40 -7.42 5.86 16.32
C GLU A 40 -6.10 5.20 16.75
N ILE A 41 -5.51 4.44 15.83
CA ILE A 41 -4.11 4.05 15.94
C ILE A 41 -3.26 5.31 15.93
N SER A 42 -2.36 5.46 16.89
CA SER A 42 -1.52 6.66 16.96
C SER A 42 -0.68 6.84 15.70
N SER A 43 -0.52 8.09 15.27
CA SER A 43 0.35 8.46 14.15
C SER A 43 1.78 7.93 14.35
N ASP A 44 2.28 7.92 15.60
CA ASP A 44 3.60 7.35 15.93
C ASP A 44 3.70 5.85 15.64
N THR A 45 2.64 5.08 15.92
CA THR A 45 2.60 3.64 15.63
C THR A 45 2.57 3.37 14.13
N ILE A 46 1.78 4.16 13.39
CA ILE A 46 1.71 4.09 11.94
C ILE A 46 3.05 4.48 11.33
N HIS A 47 3.67 5.56 11.79
CA HIS A 47 4.99 6.01 11.37
C HIS A 47 6.04 4.92 11.59
N GLY A 48 6.09 4.33 12.79
CA GLY A 48 7.04 3.25 13.11
C GLY A 48 6.88 2.04 12.17
N THR A 49 5.64 1.67 11.85
CA THR A 49 5.34 0.56 10.95
C THR A 49 5.71 0.91 9.50
N LEU A 50 5.37 2.11 9.03
CA LEU A 50 5.75 2.61 7.71
C LEU A 50 7.27 2.69 7.56
N CYS A 51 8.01 3.08 8.60
CA CYS A 51 9.48 3.08 8.57
C CYS A 51 10.06 1.68 8.29
N ALA A 52 9.45 0.62 8.84
CA ALA A 52 9.88 -0.76 8.56
C ALA A 52 9.66 -1.13 7.08
N TYR A 53 8.51 -0.75 6.50
CA TYR A 53 8.23 -0.99 5.08
C TYR A 53 9.13 -0.14 4.16
N VAL A 54 9.30 1.14 4.48
CA VAL A 54 10.22 2.05 3.77
C VAL A 54 11.63 1.47 3.74
N LYS A 55 12.10 0.92 4.87
CA LYS A 55 13.41 0.26 4.94
C LYS A 55 13.51 -0.90 3.94
N ILE A 56 12.50 -1.76 3.88
CA ILE A 56 12.47 -2.89 2.93
C ILE A 56 12.53 -2.39 1.47
N LEU A 57 11.77 -1.34 1.15
CA LEU A 57 11.75 -0.75 -0.20
C LEU A 57 13.12 -0.18 -0.61
N VAL A 58 13.80 0.49 0.33
CA VAL A 58 15.16 1.02 0.12
C VAL A 58 16.17 -0.13 -0.03
N ASP A 59 16.13 -1.12 0.86
CA ASP A 59 17.02 -2.27 0.82
C ASP A 59 16.86 -3.05 -0.52
N ALA A 60 15.65 -3.09 -1.08
CA ALA A 60 15.40 -3.68 -2.40
C ALA A 60 15.97 -2.85 -3.56
N ALA A 61 15.90 -1.52 -3.49
CA ALA A 61 16.53 -0.64 -4.47
C ALA A 61 18.06 -0.76 -4.43
N ASP A 62 18.65 -0.85 -3.24
CA ASP A 62 20.09 -1.06 -3.05
C ASP A 62 20.53 -2.42 -3.60
N ALA A 63 19.79 -3.49 -3.28
CA ALA A 63 20.05 -4.83 -3.81
C ALA A 63 19.95 -4.89 -5.34
N SER A 64 19.08 -4.07 -5.93
CA SER A 64 18.94 -3.90 -7.37
C SER A 64 20.20 -3.28 -7.98
N TYR A 65 20.76 -2.26 -7.34
CA TYR A 65 21.98 -1.60 -7.82
C TYR A 65 23.22 -2.51 -7.70
N SER A 66 23.32 -3.26 -6.59
CA SER A 66 24.42 -4.21 -6.36
C SER A 66 24.26 -5.53 -7.12
N LYS A 67 23.22 -5.68 -7.96
CA LYS A 67 22.90 -6.91 -8.72
C LYS A 67 22.75 -8.14 -7.81
N SER A 68 22.25 -7.93 -6.60
CA SER A 68 22.07 -8.96 -5.58
C SER A 68 20.60 -9.12 -5.19
N VAL A 69 19.67 -8.80 -6.10
CA VAL A 69 18.24 -9.07 -5.90
C VAL A 69 18.06 -10.57 -5.82
N ARG A 70 17.59 -11.01 -4.65
CA ARG A 70 17.21 -12.41 -4.43
C ARG A 70 15.71 -12.51 -4.34
N LYS A 71 15.22 -13.73 -4.44
CA LYS A 71 13.81 -14.06 -4.25
C LYS A 71 13.27 -13.48 -2.94
N GLU A 72 14.03 -13.59 -1.85
CA GLU A 72 13.65 -13.07 -0.53
C GLU A 72 13.49 -11.54 -0.54
N THR A 73 14.33 -10.83 -1.31
CA THR A 73 14.21 -9.38 -1.50
C THR A 73 12.89 -9.02 -2.17
N VAL A 74 12.51 -9.78 -3.20
CA VAL A 74 11.25 -9.56 -3.93
C VAL A 74 10.05 -9.88 -3.05
N MET A 75 10.07 -11.00 -2.32
CA MET A 75 9.00 -11.36 -1.39
C MET A 75 8.83 -10.31 -0.27
N ALA A 76 9.93 -9.81 0.28
CA ALA A 76 9.88 -8.73 1.26
C ALA A 76 9.28 -7.45 0.66
N PHE A 77 9.64 -7.11 -0.58
CA PHE A 77 9.09 -5.97 -1.29
C PHE A 77 7.58 -6.08 -1.48
N LEU A 78 7.08 -7.24 -1.93
CA LEU A 78 5.63 -7.51 -2.05
C LEU A 78 4.92 -7.44 -0.69
N GLY A 79 5.53 -8.00 0.35
CA GLY A 79 5.03 -7.91 1.72
C GLY A 79 4.91 -6.47 2.22
N ALA A 80 5.89 -5.61 1.91
CA ALA A 80 5.83 -4.19 2.24
C ALA A 80 4.67 -3.48 1.52
N LEU A 81 4.41 -3.79 0.24
CA LEU A 81 3.27 -3.27 -0.51
C LEU A 81 1.92 -3.68 0.10
N LYS A 82 1.76 -4.97 0.47
CA LYS A 82 0.57 -5.46 1.19
C LYS A 82 0.37 -4.74 2.53
N GLY A 83 1.48 -4.44 3.21
CA GLY A 83 1.50 -3.64 4.42
C GLY A 83 0.97 -2.22 4.20
N LEU A 84 1.43 -1.52 3.17
CA LEU A 84 0.93 -0.18 2.80
C LEU A 84 -0.58 -0.19 2.49
N ALA A 85 -1.03 -1.16 1.68
CA ALA A 85 -2.44 -1.35 1.38
C ALA A 85 -3.27 -1.57 2.65
N SER A 86 -2.79 -2.43 3.54
CA SER A 86 -3.47 -2.74 4.80
C SER A 86 -3.61 -1.52 5.71
N ILE A 87 -2.54 -0.73 5.88
CA ILE A 87 -2.61 0.51 6.66
C ILE A 87 -3.61 1.47 6.04
N SER A 88 -3.58 1.69 4.71
CA SER A 88 -4.51 2.60 4.04
C SER A 88 -5.99 2.20 4.24
N HIS A 89 -6.28 0.90 4.23
CA HIS A 89 -7.62 0.37 4.49
C HIS A 89 -8.04 0.57 5.95
N ILE A 90 -7.16 0.25 6.91
CA ILE A 90 -7.42 0.47 8.34
C ILE A 90 -7.73 1.93 8.60
N LEU A 91 -6.97 2.84 7.99
CA LEU A 91 -7.21 4.27 8.10
C LEU A 91 -8.62 4.65 7.61
N LEU A 92 -9.10 4.10 6.50
CA LEU A 92 -10.46 4.33 6.02
C LEU A 92 -11.51 3.78 7.00
N ASP A 93 -11.34 2.54 7.47
CA ASP A 93 -12.26 1.90 8.41
C ASP A 93 -12.42 2.70 9.69
N THR A 94 -11.31 3.13 10.29
CA THR A 94 -11.32 3.95 11.51
C THR A 94 -12.01 5.29 11.27
N ALA A 95 -11.86 5.89 10.09
CA ALA A 95 -12.57 7.12 9.73
C ALA A 95 -14.08 6.92 9.62
N LEU A 96 -14.51 5.80 9.01
CA LEU A 96 -15.93 5.44 8.89
C LEU A 96 -16.58 5.15 10.25
N GLU A 97 -15.85 4.47 11.13
CA GLU A 97 -16.29 4.18 12.49
C GLU A 97 -16.44 5.49 13.29
N ALA A 98 -15.43 6.35 13.28
CA ALA A 98 -15.48 7.66 13.95
C ALA A 98 -16.62 8.55 13.42
N LEU A 99 -16.84 8.60 12.10
CA LEU A 99 -17.97 9.33 11.51
C LEU A 99 -19.32 8.75 11.96
N SER A 100 -19.43 7.43 12.08
CA SER A 100 -20.69 6.79 12.48
C SER A 100 -21.03 7.01 13.95
N HIS A 101 -20.02 7.17 14.81
CA HIS A 101 -20.22 7.55 16.21
C HIS A 101 -20.63 9.02 16.37
N THR A 102 -20.01 9.92 15.60
CA THR A 102 -20.24 11.37 15.72
C THR A 102 -21.46 11.84 14.92
N HIS A 103 -21.71 11.24 13.75
CA HIS A 103 -22.76 11.63 12.79
C HIS A 103 -23.43 10.38 12.17
N PRO A 104 -24.33 9.68 12.90
CA PRO A 104 -24.85 8.36 12.51
C PRO A 104 -25.51 8.31 11.11
N ARG A 105 -26.24 9.35 10.71
CA ARG A 105 -26.87 9.42 9.38
C ARG A 105 -25.83 9.52 8.26
N ALA A 106 -24.82 10.36 8.42
CA ALA A 106 -23.73 10.50 7.47
C ALA A 106 -22.89 9.21 7.42
N GLY A 107 -22.61 8.61 8.58
CA GLY A 107 -21.92 7.33 8.70
C GLY A 107 -22.61 6.20 7.94
N MET A 108 -23.92 6.02 8.09
CA MET A 108 -24.68 5.02 7.32
C MET A 108 -24.55 5.22 5.80
N SER A 109 -24.64 6.47 5.34
CA SER A 109 -24.47 6.78 3.91
C SER A 109 -23.05 6.47 3.42
N GLU A 110 -22.03 6.77 4.21
CA GLU A 110 -20.64 6.49 3.83
C GLU A 110 -20.31 5.00 3.88
N TYR A 111 -20.85 4.24 4.83
CA TYR A 111 -20.71 2.78 4.82
C TYR A 111 -21.38 2.16 3.59
N ALA A 112 -22.57 2.63 3.20
CA ALA A 112 -23.23 2.17 1.99
C ALA A 112 -22.40 2.48 0.73
N PHE A 113 -21.77 3.66 0.67
CA PHE A 113 -20.86 4.04 -0.41
C PHE A 113 -19.60 3.17 -0.45
N ASN A 114 -19.07 2.77 0.72
CA ASN A 114 -17.85 1.98 0.84
C ASN A 114 -18.07 0.46 0.96
N ARG A 115 -19.27 -0.03 0.65
CA ARG A 115 -19.61 -1.46 0.77
C ARG A 115 -18.76 -2.40 -0.08
N ASP A 116 -18.17 -1.85 -1.14
CA ASP A 116 -17.33 -2.53 -2.12
C ASP A 116 -15.86 -2.68 -1.67
N VAL A 117 -15.42 -1.93 -0.66
CA VAL A 117 -14.04 -1.92 -0.16
C VAL A 117 -13.56 -3.31 0.23
N LYS A 118 -14.42 -4.09 0.91
CA LYS A 118 -14.07 -5.46 1.32
C LYS A 118 -13.77 -6.34 0.09
N GLY A 119 -14.61 -6.28 -0.93
CA GLY A 119 -14.40 -7.03 -2.18
C GLY A 119 -13.11 -6.63 -2.87
N MET A 120 -12.86 -5.33 -3.00
CA MET A 120 -11.61 -4.82 -3.57
C MET A 120 -10.37 -5.24 -2.77
N ARG A 121 -10.46 -5.29 -1.44
CA ARG A 121 -9.36 -5.77 -0.59
C ARG A 121 -9.11 -7.26 -0.78
N ASP A 122 -10.17 -8.05 -0.89
CA ASP A 122 -10.05 -9.50 -1.10
C ASP A 122 -9.45 -9.80 -2.48
N GLU A 123 -9.89 -9.08 -3.53
CA GLU A 123 -9.30 -9.14 -4.87
C GLU A 123 -7.82 -8.73 -4.87
N PHE A 124 -7.48 -7.61 -4.22
CA PHE A 124 -6.10 -7.16 -4.06
C PHE A 124 -5.23 -8.22 -3.37
N ASN A 125 -5.71 -8.80 -2.28
CA ASN A 125 -4.96 -9.81 -1.52
C ASN A 125 -4.77 -11.08 -2.35
N GLN A 126 -5.80 -11.54 -3.05
CA GLN A 126 -5.70 -12.70 -3.93
C GLN A 126 -4.65 -12.45 -5.01
N HIS A 127 -4.70 -11.30 -5.67
CA HIS A 127 -3.76 -10.92 -6.70
C HIS A 127 -2.31 -10.89 -6.20
N MET A 128 -2.07 -10.28 -5.03
CA MET A 128 -0.74 -10.25 -4.42
C MET A 128 -0.25 -11.64 -3.99
N ASN A 129 -1.14 -12.51 -3.50
CA ASN A 129 -0.80 -13.89 -3.17
C ASN A 129 -0.45 -14.70 -4.42
N ASP A 130 -1.18 -14.52 -5.52
CA ASP A 130 -0.89 -15.21 -6.79
C ASP A 130 0.49 -14.80 -7.35
N LEU A 131 0.86 -13.52 -7.23
CA LEU A 131 2.20 -13.04 -7.58
C LEU A 131 3.28 -13.64 -6.68
N GLU A 132 3.06 -13.64 -5.36
CA GLU A 132 3.94 -14.25 -4.37
C GLU A 132 4.15 -15.74 -4.64
N ASP A 133 3.08 -16.49 -4.92
CA ASP A 133 3.12 -17.92 -5.23
C ASP A 133 3.82 -18.19 -6.57
N GLY A 134 3.55 -17.39 -7.59
CA GLY A 134 4.22 -17.49 -8.89
C GLY A 134 5.73 -17.28 -8.79
N ILE A 135 6.16 -16.24 -8.06
CA ILE A 135 7.58 -15.99 -7.79
C ILE A 135 8.16 -17.05 -6.86
N SER A 136 7.36 -17.57 -5.93
CA SER A 136 7.79 -18.60 -4.99
C SER A 136 8.09 -19.93 -5.69
N ASN A 137 7.26 -20.32 -6.65
CA ASN A 137 7.38 -21.60 -7.30
C ASN A 137 8.26 -21.59 -8.55
N ALA A 138 8.73 -20.41 -8.98
CA ALA A 138 9.60 -20.26 -10.15
C ALA A 138 10.97 -20.92 -9.97
N SER A 139 11.45 -21.60 -11.01
CA SER A 139 12.86 -22.03 -11.07
C SER A 139 13.82 -20.84 -11.21
N SER A 140 15.10 -21.06 -10.94
CA SER A 140 16.14 -20.03 -11.13
C SER A 140 16.24 -19.50 -12.57
N ALA A 141 15.79 -20.27 -13.57
CA ALA A 141 15.75 -19.83 -14.97
C ALA A 141 14.52 -18.96 -15.29
N GLU A 142 13.40 -19.19 -14.58
CA GLU A 142 12.13 -18.48 -14.77
C GLU A 142 12.07 -17.20 -13.93
N ILE A 143 12.68 -17.19 -12.75
CA ILE A 143 12.63 -16.06 -11.81
C ILE A 143 13.10 -14.74 -12.45
N CYS A 144 14.15 -14.79 -13.29
CA CYS A 144 14.67 -13.64 -14.01
C CYS A 144 13.65 -13.01 -14.97
N LYS A 145 12.65 -13.77 -15.43
CA LYS A 145 11.59 -13.31 -16.33
C LYS A 145 10.35 -12.82 -15.58
N LEU A 146 10.11 -13.34 -14.37
CA LEU A 146 8.89 -13.07 -13.60
C LEU A 146 9.04 -11.91 -12.62
N VAL A 147 10.24 -11.67 -12.08
CA VAL A 147 10.46 -10.68 -11.01
C VAL A 147 10.09 -9.26 -11.44
N ILE A 148 10.54 -8.82 -12.61
CA ILE A 148 10.28 -7.44 -13.05
C ILE A 148 8.80 -7.22 -13.37
N PRO A 149 8.14 -8.07 -14.20
CA PRO A 149 6.70 -7.94 -14.41
C PRO A 149 5.92 -7.98 -13.10
N GLY A 150 6.22 -8.94 -12.21
CA GLY A 150 5.52 -9.07 -10.94
C GLY A 150 5.69 -7.86 -10.01
N ILE A 151 6.88 -7.25 -9.95
CA ILE A 151 7.09 -6.02 -9.17
C ILE A 151 6.30 -4.85 -9.76
N LEU A 152 6.32 -4.68 -11.09
CA LEU A 152 5.60 -3.59 -11.75
C LEU A 152 4.09 -3.71 -11.51
N GLU A 153 3.55 -4.90 -11.72
CA GLU A 153 2.14 -5.22 -11.54
C GLU A 153 1.70 -5.06 -10.08
N ALA A 154 2.52 -5.51 -9.12
CA ALA A 154 2.26 -5.32 -7.70
C ALA A 154 2.23 -3.84 -7.30
N VAL A 155 3.17 -3.03 -7.80
CA VAL A 155 3.21 -1.59 -7.51
C VAL A 155 2.01 -0.87 -8.10
N GLU A 156 1.63 -1.19 -9.34
CA GLU A 156 0.46 -0.60 -9.99
C GLU A 156 -0.84 -0.91 -9.25
N THR A 157 -1.03 -2.19 -8.93
CA THR A 157 -2.22 -2.68 -8.21
C THR A 157 -2.29 -2.09 -6.80
N THR A 158 -1.16 -2.05 -6.09
CA THR A 158 -1.08 -1.43 -4.75
C THR A 158 -1.34 0.08 -4.82
N GLY A 159 -0.78 0.77 -5.82
CA GLY A 159 -0.98 2.21 -6.00
C GLY A 159 -2.44 2.58 -6.24
N SER A 160 -3.13 1.81 -7.08
CA SER A 160 -4.55 1.99 -7.35
C SER A 160 -5.39 1.79 -6.09
N PHE A 161 -5.13 0.71 -5.34
CA PHE A 161 -5.85 0.42 -4.10
C PHE A 161 -5.60 1.48 -3.03
N VAL A 162 -4.33 1.80 -2.73
CA VAL A 162 -3.94 2.80 -1.73
C VAL A 162 -4.52 4.18 -2.07
N GLY A 163 -4.43 4.60 -3.34
CA GLY A 163 -4.98 5.88 -3.80
C GLY A 163 -6.48 5.98 -3.52
N LEU A 164 -7.23 4.93 -3.88
CA LEU A 164 -8.68 4.88 -3.64
C LEU A 164 -9.01 4.93 -2.14
N MET A 165 -8.29 4.18 -1.29
CA MET A 165 -8.53 4.19 0.16
C MET A 165 -8.27 5.57 0.77
N VAL A 166 -7.18 6.23 0.37
CA VAL A 166 -6.82 7.58 0.84
C VAL A 166 -7.86 8.61 0.39
N ASP A 167 -8.32 8.56 -0.85
CA ASP A 167 -9.32 9.50 -1.36
C ASP A 167 -10.68 9.31 -0.67
N ARG A 168 -11.08 8.06 -0.42
CA ARG A 168 -12.28 7.74 0.36
C ARG A 168 -12.14 8.23 1.81
N ARG A 169 -10.98 8.05 2.46
CA ARG A 169 -10.76 8.58 3.83
C ARG A 169 -10.85 10.10 3.84
N LYS A 170 -10.23 10.80 2.89
CA LYS A 170 -10.33 12.27 2.77
C LYS A 170 -11.79 12.74 2.64
N ARG A 171 -12.60 12.02 1.86
CA ARG A 171 -14.04 12.31 1.71
C ARG A 171 -14.79 12.15 3.04
N VAL A 172 -14.53 11.07 3.77
CA VAL A 172 -15.12 10.81 5.10
C VAL A 172 -14.70 11.90 6.09
N LEU A 173 -13.41 12.23 6.13
CA LEU A 173 -12.87 13.30 6.98
C LEU A 173 -13.50 14.66 6.66
N GLY A 174 -13.72 14.98 5.39
CA GLY A 174 -14.38 16.23 4.99
C GLY A 174 -15.79 16.38 5.58
N LYS A 175 -16.49 15.27 5.83
CA LYS A 175 -17.82 15.27 6.46
C LYS A 175 -17.74 15.45 7.98
N VAL A 176 -16.75 14.84 8.63
CA VAL A 176 -16.49 15.03 10.06
C VAL A 176 -16.23 16.52 10.37
N HIS A 177 -15.46 17.20 9.52
CA HIS A 177 -15.09 18.60 9.74
C HIS A 177 -16.11 19.61 9.18
N GLY A 178 -16.93 19.21 8.20
CA GLY A 178 -17.89 20.09 7.52
C GLY A 178 -19.20 20.32 8.25
N GLU A 179 -19.60 19.45 9.19
CA GLU A 179 -20.87 19.57 9.93
C GLU A 179 -20.72 20.28 11.30
N ALA A 180 -19.51 20.71 11.69
CA ALA A 180 -19.27 21.48 12.92
C ALA A 180 -19.78 22.94 12.89
N VAL A 181 -20.46 23.36 11.81
CA VAL A 181 -21.05 24.70 11.66
C VAL A 181 -22.50 24.57 11.20
N VAL A 182 -23.40 24.26 12.12
CA VAL A 182 -24.84 24.60 12.03
C VAL A 182 -25.34 24.99 13.41
#